data_AF-A0A6J7ILZ1-F1
#
_entry.id   AF-A0A6J7ILZ1-F1
#
_cell.length_a   1.000
_cell.length_b   1.000
_cell.length_c   1.000
_cell.angle_alpha   90.00
_cell.angle_beta   90.00
_cell.angle_gamma   90.00
#
_symmetry.space_group_name_H-M   'P 1'
#
loop_
_entity.id
_entity.type
_entity.pdbx_description
1 polymer ?
#
loop_
_entity_poly.entity_id
_entity_poly.type
_entity_poly.pdbx_seq_one_letter_code
_entity_poly.pdbx_strand_id
1 'polypeptide(L)'
;MPAIEMTGLRGAGRTYAVTGRPGLHVSVANLGLACCAVEFGSAVTRGLLEPADPTWEPEMTVLVVSGTLTHQLTPHLTAAWNAVVGPRAVLALGACATSGGPYWDSYAVVEGIDSVVPVASYVPGCPPRPEALVAAIVSLAGAS
;
A
#
# COMPACT_ATOMS: atom_id res chain seq x y z
N MET A 1 -10.43 -16.92 -20.39
CA MET A 1 -9.71 -16.18 -19.34
C MET A 1 -10.70 -16.01 -18.20
N PRO A 2 -10.58 -16.76 -17.09
CA PRO A 2 -11.58 -16.64 -16.04
C PRO A 2 -11.39 -15.27 -15.37
N ALA A 3 -12.47 -14.51 -15.30
CA ALA A 3 -12.51 -13.30 -14.49
C ALA A 3 -12.18 -13.71 -13.05
N ILE A 4 -11.12 -13.14 -12.50
CA ILE A 4 -10.94 -13.10 -11.06
C ILE A 4 -12.19 -12.40 -10.53
N GLU A 5 -13.08 -13.15 -9.89
CA GLU A 5 -14.31 -12.63 -9.28
C GLU A 5 -13.92 -11.55 -8.27
N MET A 6 -14.06 -10.28 -8.69
CA MET A 6 -13.81 -9.09 -7.88
C MET A 6 -14.99 -8.80 -6.91
N THR A 7 -15.65 -9.85 -6.43
CA THR A 7 -16.77 -9.75 -5.50
C THR A 7 -16.24 -9.31 -4.13
N GLY A 8 -16.16 -8.00 -3.92
CA GLY A 8 -15.96 -7.31 -2.63
C GLY A 8 -14.66 -7.65 -1.89
N LEU A 9 -13.63 -6.80 -1.99
CA LEU A 9 -12.40 -6.92 -1.20
C LEU A 9 -12.61 -6.43 0.25
N ARG A 10 -13.61 -6.97 0.97
CA ARG A 10 -13.52 -7.03 2.43
C ARG A 10 -12.52 -8.14 2.75
N GLY A 11 -11.23 -7.80 2.85
CA GLY A 11 -10.19 -8.76 3.29
C GLY A 11 -9.17 -9.26 2.25
N ALA A 12 -8.93 -8.56 1.13
CA ALA A 12 -7.82 -8.92 0.24
C ALA A 12 -6.44 -8.43 0.72
N GLY A 13 -6.41 -7.43 1.60
CA GLY A 13 -5.20 -7.10 2.35
C GLY A 13 -4.95 -8.16 3.42
N ARG A 14 -3.69 -8.58 3.57
CA ARG A 14 -3.32 -9.42 4.72
C ARG A 14 -3.45 -8.58 5.99
N THR A 15 -4.03 -9.16 7.04
CA THR A 15 -4.06 -8.51 8.35
C THR A 15 -2.66 -8.60 8.95
N TYR A 16 -2.13 -7.47 9.40
CA TYR A 16 -0.85 -7.37 10.08
C TYR A 16 -1.06 -6.79 11.48
N ALA A 17 -0.35 -7.36 12.44
CA ALA A 17 -0.07 -6.74 13.73
C ALA A 17 1.19 -5.88 13.57
N VAL A 18 1.15 -4.67 14.13
CA VAL A 18 2.30 -3.78 14.08
C VAL A 18 3.15 -3.91 15.35
N THR A 19 4.44 -4.13 15.15
CA THR A 19 5.41 -4.30 16.23
C THR A 19 5.51 -3.02 17.07
N GLY A 20 5.36 -3.17 18.39
CA GLY A 20 5.38 -2.05 19.35
C GLY A 20 4.02 -1.39 19.63
N ARG A 21 2.93 -1.82 18.98
CA ARG A 21 1.55 -1.36 19.23
C ARG A 21 0.61 -2.57 19.44
N PRO A 22 0.69 -3.26 20.59
CA PRO A 22 -0.18 -4.41 20.86
C PRO A 22 -1.65 -4.01 20.80
N GLY A 23 -2.45 -4.73 20.00
CA GLY A 23 -3.88 -4.48 19.79
C GLY A 23 -4.23 -3.67 18.53
N LEU A 24 -3.25 -3.07 17.85
CA LEU A 24 -3.50 -2.42 16.56
C LEU A 24 -3.42 -3.46 15.43
N HIS A 25 -4.58 -3.78 14.86
CA HIS A 25 -4.71 -4.68 13.71
C HIS A 25 -5.07 -3.88 12.47
N VAL A 26 -4.21 -3.93 11.47
CA VAL A 26 -4.38 -3.19 10.22
C VAL A 26 -4.37 -4.18 9.06
N SER A 27 -5.34 -4.06 8.14
CA SER A 27 -5.26 -4.78 6.88
C SER A 27 -4.44 -3.98 5.89
N VAL A 28 -3.45 -4.63 5.30
CA VAL A 28 -2.57 -4.00 4.32
C VAL A 28 -2.64 -4.77 3.02
N ALA A 29 -3.06 -4.09 1.97
CA ALA A 29 -2.98 -4.60 0.60
C ALA A 29 -1.81 -3.90 -0.10
N ASN A 30 -0.73 -4.66 -0.26
CA ASN A 30 0.48 -4.19 -0.93
C ASN A 30 0.37 -4.40 -2.45
N LEU A 31 0.31 -3.30 -3.20
CA LEU A 31 0.45 -3.28 -4.65
C LEU A 31 1.94 -3.13 -4.97
N GLY A 32 2.63 -4.29 -5.02
CA GLY A 32 4.06 -4.35 -5.34
C GLY A 32 4.32 -4.12 -6.82
N LEU A 33 4.69 -2.89 -7.20
CA LEU A 33 4.88 -2.50 -8.61
C LEU A 33 6.36 -2.47 -9.04
N ALA A 34 7.28 -2.20 -8.11
CA ALA A 34 8.72 -2.13 -8.40
C ALA A 34 9.57 -2.45 -7.14
N CYS A 35 10.78 -1.89 -7.06
CA CYS A 35 11.76 -2.17 -6.00
C CYS A 35 11.25 -1.90 -4.58
N CYS A 36 10.35 -0.93 -4.36
CA CYS A 36 9.80 -0.64 -3.03
C CYS A 36 9.00 -1.82 -2.43
N ALA A 37 8.58 -2.78 -3.26
CA ALA A 37 7.94 -4.01 -2.79
C ALA A 37 8.90 -4.91 -2.00
N VAL A 38 10.21 -4.86 -2.31
CA VAL A 38 11.24 -5.59 -1.54
C VAL A 38 11.33 -5.02 -0.13
N GLU A 39 11.19 -3.71 0.02
CA GLU A 39 11.27 -3.04 1.31
C GLU A 39 10.03 -3.27 2.16
N PHE A 40 8.86 -3.39 1.52
CA PHE A 40 7.68 -3.95 2.15
C PHE A 40 7.93 -5.38 2.65
N GLY A 41 8.50 -6.25 1.80
CA GLY A 41 8.87 -7.62 2.18
C GLY A 41 9.84 -7.65 3.36
N SER A 42 10.83 -6.76 3.36
CA SER A 42 11.80 -6.60 4.44
C SER A 42 11.13 -6.19 5.76
N ALA A 43 10.11 -5.33 5.73
CA ALA A 43 9.33 -5.00 6.93
C ALA A 43 8.66 -6.23 7.55
N VAL A 44 8.15 -7.15 6.72
CA VAL A 44 7.54 -8.40 7.17
C VAL A 44 8.60 -9.37 7.70
N THR A 45 9.68 -9.61 6.96
CA THR A 45 10.75 -10.54 7.36
C THR A 45 11.50 -10.09 8.61
N ARG A 46 11.59 -8.78 8.85
CA ARG A 46 12.20 -8.20 10.07
C ARG A 46 11.25 -8.16 11.26
N GLY A 47 10.02 -8.66 11.11
CA GLY A 47 9.01 -8.65 12.17
C GLY A 47 8.61 -7.23 12.58
N LEU A 48 8.55 -6.28 11.63
CA LEU A 48 7.97 -4.95 11.87
C LEU A 48 6.47 -4.93 11.52
N LEU A 49 6.07 -5.77 10.56
CA LEU A 49 4.70 -6.09 10.21
C LEU A 49 4.51 -7.60 10.30
N GLU A 50 3.91 -8.06 11.39
CA GLU A 50 3.72 -9.49 11.64
C GLU A 50 2.37 -9.94 11.11
N PRO A 51 2.28 -10.99 10.28
CA PRO A 51 0.99 -11.53 9.86
C PRO A 51 0.14 -11.88 11.07
N ALA A 52 -1.06 -11.31 11.11
CA ALA A 52 -2.03 -11.51 12.18
C ALA A 52 -3.09 -12.54 11.81
N ASP A 53 -3.95 -12.88 12.77
CA ASP A 53 -5.06 -13.80 12.54
C ASP A 53 -5.98 -13.23 11.43
N PRO A 54 -6.25 -13.98 10.35
CA PRO A 54 -7.11 -13.52 9.27
C PRO A 54 -8.59 -13.35 9.69
N THR A 55 -8.99 -13.87 10.85
CA THR A 55 -10.33 -13.69 11.42
C THR A 55 -10.52 -12.34 12.11
N TRP A 56 -9.44 -11.61 12.38
CA TRP A 56 -9.55 -10.27 12.96
C TRP A 56 -10.09 -9.27 11.95
N GLU A 57 -11.12 -8.53 12.35
CA GLU A 57 -11.70 -7.46 11.56
C GLU A 57 -10.86 -6.19 11.73
N PRO A 58 -10.09 -5.78 10.70
CA PRO A 58 -9.26 -4.59 10.77
C PRO A 58 -10.14 -3.33 10.77
N GLU A 59 -9.77 -2.31 11.53
CA GLU A 59 -10.51 -1.03 11.55
C GLU A 59 -10.42 -0.31 10.20
N MET A 60 -9.28 -0.45 9.50
CA MET A 60 -9.09 0.08 8.16
C MET A 60 -8.24 -0.84 7.28
N THR A 61 -8.37 -0.63 5.97
CA THR A 61 -7.45 -1.19 4.97
C THR A 61 -6.53 -0.11 4.42
N VAL A 62 -5.21 -0.30 4.53
CA VAL A 62 -4.20 0.55 3.90
C VAL A 62 -3.78 -0.09 2.57
N LEU A 63 -4.05 0.60 1.47
CA LEU A 63 -3.52 0.25 0.15
C LEU A 63 -2.13 0.88 0.00
N VAL A 64 -1.10 0.05 -0.03
CA VAL A 64 0.28 0.52 -0.19
C VAL A 64 0.67 0.37 -1.65
N VAL A 65 0.93 1.50 -2.33
CA VAL A 65 1.44 1.51 -3.70
C VAL A 65 2.96 1.54 -3.66
N SER A 66 3.56 0.37 -3.85
CA SER A 66 4.99 0.13 -3.66
C SER A 66 5.75 0.25 -4.98
N GLY A 67 6.09 1.49 -5.34
CA GLY A 67 6.98 1.80 -6.46
C GLY A 67 6.30 2.49 -7.63
N THR A 68 6.88 2.33 -8.82
CA THR A 68 6.48 3.11 -10.00
C THR A 68 5.14 2.67 -10.56
N LEU A 69 4.28 3.63 -10.92
CA LEU A 69 3.03 3.37 -11.63
C LEU A 69 3.22 3.69 -13.10
N THR A 70 2.92 2.72 -13.96
CA THR A 70 2.88 2.95 -15.42
C THR A 70 1.47 3.30 -15.88
N HIS A 71 1.34 4.02 -16.98
CA HIS A 71 0.04 4.40 -17.55
C HIS A 71 -0.85 3.16 -17.78
N GLN A 72 -0.27 2.05 -18.24
CA GLN A 72 -0.99 0.78 -18.45
C GLN A 72 -1.57 0.19 -17.17
N LEU A 73 -0.97 0.47 -16.00
CA LEU A 73 -1.40 -0.06 -14.71
C LEU A 73 -2.43 0.82 -13.98
N THR A 74 -2.64 2.06 -14.44
CA THR A 74 -3.66 3.00 -13.95
C THR A 74 -5.06 2.38 -13.72
N PRO A 75 -5.65 1.65 -14.70
CA PRO A 75 -6.97 1.04 -14.49
C PRO A 75 -6.96 -0.03 -13.39
N HIS A 76 -5.84 -0.75 -13.22
CA HIS A 76 -5.71 -1.77 -12.18
C HIS A 76 -5.61 -1.14 -10.78
N LEU A 77 -4.92 -0.01 -10.65
CA LEU A 77 -4.88 0.75 -9.39
C LEU A 77 -6.27 1.26 -9.02
N THR A 78 -6.99 1.83 -9.98
CA THR A 78 -8.35 2.33 -9.77
C THR A 78 -9.30 1.20 -9.37
N ALA A 79 -9.19 0.04 -10.03
CA ALA A 79 -9.96 -1.15 -9.72
C ALA A 79 -9.66 -1.68 -8.30
N ALA A 80 -8.38 -1.74 -7.91
CA ALA A 80 -7.97 -2.15 -6.58
C ALA A 80 -8.51 -1.19 -5.50
N TRP A 81 -8.42 0.12 -5.73
CA TRP A 81 -9.00 1.13 -4.85
C TRP A 81 -10.50 0.93 -4.67
N ASN A 82 -11.25 0.81 -5.77
CA ASN A 82 -12.70 0.70 -5.75
C ASN A 82 -13.19 -0.59 -5.09
N ALA A 83 -12.41 -1.67 -5.21
CA ALA A 83 -12.83 -2.97 -4.73
C ALA A 83 -12.68 -3.14 -3.20
N VAL A 84 -11.88 -2.30 -2.53
CA VAL A 84 -11.81 -2.25 -1.05
C VAL A 84 -13.07 -1.62 -0.47
N VAL A 85 -13.78 -2.34 0.41
CA VAL A 85 -15.01 -1.86 1.04
C VAL A 85 -14.75 -1.48 2.49
N GLY A 86 -15.19 -0.29 2.90
CA GLY A 86 -15.03 0.21 4.28
C GLY A 86 -13.99 1.32 4.40
N PRO A 87 -13.55 1.64 5.63
CA PRO A 87 -12.50 2.64 5.87
C PRO A 87 -11.21 2.24 5.16
N ARG A 88 -10.73 3.08 4.25
CA ARG A 88 -9.56 2.81 3.42
C ARG A 88 -8.72 4.05 3.20
N ALA A 89 -7.41 3.86 3.11
CA ALA A 89 -6.46 4.91 2.74
C ALA A 89 -5.42 4.39 1.76
N VAL A 90 -4.91 5.28 0.91
CA VAL A 90 -3.78 4.99 0.02
C VAL A 90 -2.51 5.58 0.60
N LEU A 91 -1.46 4.76 0.63
CA LEU A 91 -0.10 5.14 1.00
C LEU A 91 0.80 5.07 -0.24
N ALA A 92 1.39 6.20 -0.63
CA ALA A 92 2.40 6.26 -1.68
C ALA A 92 3.76 5.88 -1.08
N LEU A 93 4.33 4.74 -1.50
CA LEU A 93 5.62 4.26 -1.00
C LEU A 93 6.73 4.53 -2.03
N GLY A 94 7.59 5.48 -1.69
CA GLY A 94 8.77 5.85 -2.46
C GLY A 94 8.55 7.01 -3.43
N ALA A 95 9.68 7.51 -3.96
CA ALA A 95 9.73 8.65 -4.87
C ALA A 95 8.95 8.39 -6.18
N CYS A 96 8.98 7.14 -6.68
CA CYS A 96 8.27 6.76 -7.89
C CYS A 96 6.75 6.89 -7.76
N ALA A 97 6.18 6.47 -6.63
CA ALA A 97 4.75 6.60 -6.38
C ALA A 97 4.34 8.07 -6.14
N THR A 98 5.24 8.86 -5.58
CA THR A 98 4.96 10.27 -5.21
C THR A 98 5.05 11.22 -6.38
N SER A 99 6.04 11.03 -7.27
CA SER A 99 6.44 12.05 -8.26
C SER A 99 6.98 11.46 -9.58
N GLY A 100 6.74 10.17 -9.86
CA GLY A 100 7.41 9.43 -10.94
C GLY A 100 8.88 9.08 -10.63
N GLY A 101 9.49 9.79 -9.68
CA GLY A 101 10.81 9.49 -9.13
C GLY A 101 11.91 9.63 -10.19
N PRO A 102 12.89 8.71 -10.27
CA PRO A 102 13.94 8.78 -11.30
C PRO A 102 13.40 8.59 -12.73
N TYR A 103 12.13 8.22 -12.90
CA TYR A 103 11.48 7.98 -14.18
C TYR A 103 10.46 9.07 -14.55
N TRP A 104 10.50 10.23 -13.92
CA TRP A 104 9.52 11.31 -14.13
C TRP A 104 9.39 11.75 -15.61
N ASP A 105 10.46 11.69 -16.40
CA ASP A 105 10.48 12.04 -17.83
C ASP A 105 10.27 10.82 -18.76
N SER A 106 9.76 9.71 -18.22
CA SER A 106 9.48 8.52 -19.02
C SER A 106 8.05 8.57 -19.57
N TYR A 107 7.91 8.33 -20.88
CA TYR A 107 6.61 8.26 -21.57
C TYR A 107 5.63 7.23 -20.99
N ALA A 108 6.13 6.26 -20.22
CA ALA A 108 5.34 5.16 -19.69
C ALA A 108 4.90 5.37 -18.23
N VAL A 109 5.48 6.35 -17.52
CA VAL A 109 5.33 6.50 -16.07
C VAL A 109 4.38 7.64 -15.75
N VAL A 110 3.52 7.40 -14.76
CA VAL A 110 2.66 8.44 -14.22
C VAL A 110 3.50 9.31 -13.27
N GLU A 111 3.39 10.63 -13.40
CA GLU A 111 4.12 11.61 -12.58
C GLU A 111 3.73 11.57 -11.09
N GLY A 112 2.69 10.84 -10.71
CA GLY A 112 2.25 10.71 -9.33
C GLY A 112 0.96 9.92 -9.24
N ILE A 113 0.83 9.03 -8.24
CA ILE A 113 -0.37 8.19 -8.11
C ILE A 113 -1.60 9.01 -7.64
N ASP A 114 -1.37 10.21 -7.12
CA ASP A 114 -2.39 11.17 -6.71
C ASP A 114 -3.23 11.70 -7.87
N SER A 115 -2.69 11.67 -9.09
CA SER A 115 -3.45 11.90 -10.31
C SER A 115 -4.50 10.81 -10.61
N VAL A 116 -4.41 9.64 -9.95
CA VAL A 116 -5.25 8.46 -10.23
C VAL A 116 -6.17 8.11 -9.04
N VAL A 117 -5.64 8.14 -7.82
CA VAL A 117 -6.36 7.78 -6.58
C VAL A 117 -6.02 8.77 -5.46
N PRO A 118 -6.93 9.03 -4.51
CA PRO A 118 -6.66 9.95 -3.41
C PRO A 118 -5.61 9.36 -2.46
N VAL A 119 -4.46 10.02 -2.34
CA VAL A 119 -3.37 9.62 -1.44
C VAL A 119 -3.56 10.26 -0.08
N ALA A 120 -3.49 9.45 0.97
CA ALA A 120 -3.61 9.93 2.35
C ALA A 120 -2.24 10.22 2.99
N SER A 121 -1.20 9.50 2.59
CA SER A 121 0.15 9.69 3.12
C SER A 121 1.21 9.29 2.10
N TYR A 122 2.38 9.94 2.21
CA TYR A 122 3.51 9.76 1.32
C TYR A 122 4.75 9.38 2.15
N VAL A 123 5.46 8.34 1.72
CA VAL A 123 6.71 7.89 2.34
C VAL A 123 7.86 8.14 1.37
N PRO A 124 8.68 9.19 1.58
CA PRO A 124 9.79 9.49 0.69
C PRO A 124 10.92 8.44 0.80
N GLY A 125 11.51 8.06 -0.33
CA GLY A 125 12.67 7.17 -0.41
C GLY A 125 12.80 6.43 -1.74
N CYS A 126 13.95 5.78 -1.99
CA CYS A 126 14.20 5.04 -3.24
C CYS A 126 15.23 3.88 -3.07
N PRO A 127 14.89 2.78 -2.36
CA PRO A 127 13.63 2.55 -1.66
C PRO A 127 13.64 3.15 -0.23
N PRO A 128 12.47 3.47 0.34
CA PRO A 128 12.35 3.97 1.71
C PRO A 128 12.66 2.88 2.74
N ARG A 129 13.16 3.27 3.92
CA ARG A 129 13.45 2.32 4.99
C ARG A 129 12.16 1.61 5.48
N PRO A 130 12.21 0.31 5.80
CA PRO A 130 11.06 -0.44 6.32
C PRO A 130 10.40 0.21 7.55
N GLU A 131 11.19 0.82 8.42
CA GLU A 131 10.71 1.52 9.62
C GLU A 131 9.84 2.72 9.26
N ALA A 132 10.18 3.45 8.19
CA ALA A 132 9.40 4.60 7.74
C ALA A 132 8.05 4.17 7.15
N LEU A 133 8.00 3.04 6.43
CA LEU A 133 6.77 2.42 5.97
C LEU A 133 5.84 2.08 7.14
N VAL A 134 6.36 1.39 8.16
CA VAL A 134 5.55 0.98 9.31
C VAL A 134 5.06 2.18 10.11
N ALA A 135 5.91 3.19 10.32
CA ALA A 135 5.51 4.43 11.00
C ALA A 135 4.34 5.11 10.27
N ALA A 136 4.36 5.15 8.94
CA ALA A 136 3.28 5.72 8.14
C ALA A 136 1.98 4.90 8.23
N ILE A 137 2.07 3.57 8.20
CA ILE A 137 0.91 2.68 8.38
C ILE A 137 0.29 2.89 9.77
N VAL A 138 1.11 2.98 10.82
CA VAL A 138 0.66 3.24 12.19
C VAL A 138 -0.01 4.60 12.31
N SER A 139 0.53 5.62 11.65
CA SER A 139 -0.06 6.95 11.66
C SER A 139 -1.42 6.97 10.98
N LEU A 140 -1.62 6.19 9.91
CA LEU A 140 -2.90 6.09 9.23
C LEU A 140 -3.92 5.29 10.04
N ALA A 141 -3.50 4.15 10.62
CA ALA A 141 -4.39 3.25 11.36
C ALA A 141 -4.71 3.72 12.79
N GLY A 142 -3.88 4.57 13.40
CA GLY A 142 -4.06 5.07 14.76
C GLY A 142 -4.59 6.50 14.85
N ALA A 143 -5.05 7.10 13.74
CA ALA A 143 -5.63 8.45 13.72
C ALA A 143 -7.16 8.47 13.92
N SER A 144 -7.74 7.33 14.32
CA SER A 144 -9.17 7.15 14.66
C SER A 144 -9.43 7.21 16.16
#